data_AF-A0A7V2W5R2-F1
#
_entry.id   AF-A0A7V2W5R2-F1
#
_cell.length_a   1.000
_cell.length_b   1.000
_cell.length_c   1.000
_cell.angle_alpha   90.00
_cell.angle_beta   90.00
_cell.angle_gamma   90.00
#
_symmetry.space_group_name_H-M   'P 1'
#
loop_
_entity.id
_entity.type
_entity.pdbx_description
1 polymer ?
#
loop_
_entity_poly.entity_id
_entity_poly.type
_entity_poly.pdbx_seq_one_letter_code
_entity_poly.pdbx_strand_id
1 'polypeptide(L)'
;MKLILSAIILLSIALLTSCNKEDKPSEKIKAKWIENAFASLSNDKYPRVKAISWWHENFDNSELRIDSSPESLAAYKKGISSLKYITAPEFISNKLAEPATDIYHSAFPDFGGTEDMVTSQKIKDFELLAGKDIAWAYFSNNWYDVIQFPTDAVNTIHDAGTVPFIRLMPRTNFDEGGPDPNYSMQKIIDGNYDEALTQWAINAANIGFPILVEFGTEVNGNWFPWNGQYNGGGETNNYGDPSLPDGPERFRDAYRHIINICNDNGAENITWFFHIDAYGGPDENWNNIENYYPGDSYIDWLGVSVYGPQESGEDYQEFSEIMDDVYPKLEGLSNKPVAVLEFAVTEF
;
A
#
# COMPACT_ATOMS: atom_id res chain seq x y z
N MET A 1 -62.10 57.66 22.19
CA MET A 1 -63.19 56.75 22.56
C MET A 1 -62.55 55.52 23.20
N LYS A 2 -62.99 55.18 24.42
CA LYS A 2 -62.40 54.20 25.35
C LYS A 2 -62.24 52.79 24.74
N LEU A 3 -61.19 52.06 25.14
CA LEU A 3 -61.32 50.86 26.00
C LEU A 3 -59.95 50.26 26.35
N ILE A 4 -59.74 50.13 27.66
CA ILE A 4 -58.70 49.35 28.34
C ILE A 4 -59.20 47.90 28.40
N LEU A 5 -58.35 46.89 28.18
CA LEU A 5 -58.52 45.60 28.84
C LEU A 5 -57.17 44.89 29.03
N SER A 6 -57.05 44.29 30.21
CA SER A 6 -55.85 43.78 30.86
C SER A 6 -55.60 42.28 30.60
N ALA A 7 -54.39 41.85 30.98
CA ALA A 7 -54.01 40.51 31.47
C ALA A 7 -53.89 39.40 30.38
N ILE A 8 -53.01 38.40 30.43
CA ILE A 8 -52.37 37.63 31.52
C ILE A 8 -51.01 37.11 30.99
N ILE A 9 -49.95 37.18 31.81
CA ILE A 9 -48.67 36.48 31.58
C ILE A 9 -48.83 35.04 32.12
N LEU A 10 -48.82 34.03 31.26
CA LEU A 10 -48.60 32.63 31.65
C LEU A 10 -47.10 32.35 31.61
N LEU A 11 -46.52 32.12 32.79
CA LEU A 11 -45.17 31.59 32.96
C LEU A 11 -45.24 30.06 32.78
N SER A 12 -44.84 29.56 31.62
CA SER A 12 -44.65 28.12 31.39
C SER A 12 -43.20 27.78 31.71
N ILE A 13 -42.98 27.14 32.85
CA ILE A 13 -41.70 26.51 33.22
C ILE A 13 -41.50 25.32 32.27
N ALA A 14 -40.63 25.47 31.28
CA ALA A 14 -40.09 24.34 30.53
C ALA A 14 -38.90 23.78 31.32
N LEU A 15 -39.05 22.59 31.88
CA LEU A 15 -37.93 21.79 32.35
C LEU A 15 -36.98 21.56 31.16
N LEU A 16 -35.77 22.09 31.26
CA LEU A 16 -34.65 21.65 30.43
C LEU A 16 -34.28 20.23 30.85
N THR A 17 -34.92 19.24 30.23
CA THR A 17 -34.33 17.91 30.12
C THR A 17 -33.11 18.02 29.22
N SER A 18 -31.94 17.97 29.84
CA SER A 18 -30.68 17.64 29.20
C SER A 18 -30.86 16.33 28.43
N CYS A 19 -31.15 16.41 27.12
CA CYS A 19 -30.85 15.30 26.23
C CYS A 19 -29.33 15.16 26.24
N ASN A 20 -28.84 14.10 26.88
CA ASN A 20 -27.53 13.56 26.54
C ASN A 20 -27.51 13.41 25.02
N LYS A 21 -26.54 14.06 24.36
CA LYS A 21 -26.11 13.61 23.05
C LYS A 21 -25.65 12.17 23.26
N GLU A 22 -26.42 11.21 22.78
CA GLU A 22 -25.88 9.87 22.56
C GLU A 22 -24.70 10.05 21.59
N ASP A 23 -23.50 9.65 22.02
CA ASP A 23 -22.33 9.52 21.14
C ASP A 23 -22.79 8.75 19.90
N LYS A 24 -22.62 9.34 18.71
CA LYS A 24 -22.91 8.61 17.47
C LYS A 24 -22.01 7.37 17.46
N PRO A 25 -22.56 6.15 17.29
CA PRO A 25 -21.76 4.92 17.24
C PRO A 25 -20.66 4.92 16.16
N SER A 26 -20.75 5.80 15.16
CA SER A 26 -19.79 5.91 14.05
C SER A 26 -18.47 6.60 14.40
N GLU A 27 -18.43 7.54 15.35
CA GLU A 27 -17.26 8.44 15.54
C GLU A 27 -16.02 7.78 16.17
N LYS A 28 -16.01 6.45 16.38
CA LYS A 28 -14.89 5.73 17.00
C LYS A 28 -14.52 4.42 16.29
N ILE A 29 -15.15 4.09 15.16
CA ILE A 29 -14.93 2.80 14.48
C ILE A 29 -13.49 2.72 13.98
N LYS A 30 -13.04 3.71 13.20
CA LYS A 30 -11.66 3.79 12.72
C LYS A 30 -10.63 3.83 13.85
N ALA A 31 -10.82 4.70 14.85
CA ALA A 31 -9.93 4.79 16.00
C ALA A 31 -9.78 3.43 16.70
N LYS A 32 -10.88 2.68 16.86
CA LYS A 32 -10.87 1.36 17.48
C LYS A 32 -10.16 0.32 16.61
N TRP A 33 -10.43 0.32 15.31
CA TRP A 33 -9.75 -0.53 14.34
C TRP A 33 -8.23 -0.29 14.36
N ILE A 34 -7.80 0.97 14.36
CA ILE A 34 -6.38 1.36 14.48
C ILE A 34 -5.77 0.80 15.76
N GLU A 35 -6.42 0.97 16.92
CA GLU A 35 -5.94 0.42 18.18
C GLU A 35 -5.80 -1.11 18.13
N ASN A 36 -6.76 -1.80 17.52
CA ASN A 36 -6.76 -3.26 17.40
C ASN A 36 -5.68 -3.76 16.43
N ALA A 37 -5.46 -3.07 15.31
CA ALA A 37 -4.39 -3.36 14.36
C ALA A 37 -3.01 -3.27 15.03
N PHE A 38 -2.72 -2.16 15.70
CA PHE A 38 -1.47 -1.98 16.43
C PHE A 38 -1.29 -2.97 17.59
N ALA A 39 -2.37 -3.36 18.28
CA ALA A 39 -2.32 -4.39 19.31
C ALA A 39 -1.94 -5.76 18.71
N SER A 40 -2.50 -6.11 17.56
CA SER A 40 -2.23 -7.38 16.87
C SER A 40 -0.78 -7.47 16.39
N LEU A 41 -0.26 -6.38 15.81
CA LEU A 41 1.13 -6.26 15.37
C LEU A 41 2.11 -6.28 16.56
N SER A 42 1.72 -5.71 17.70
CA SER A 42 2.60 -5.63 18.88
C SER A 42 2.72 -6.94 19.64
N ASN A 43 1.69 -7.80 19.61
CA ASN A 43 1.63 -9.05 20.38
C ASN A 43 2.30 -10.26 19.71
N ASP A 44 3.15 -10.03 18.70
CA ASP A 44 3.86 -11.06 17.94
C ASP A 44 2.92 -12.11 17.29
N LYS A 45 1.66 -11.74 17.03
CA LYS A 45 0.69 -12.60 16.32
C LYS A 45 1.15 -12.90 14.90
N TYR A 46 1.82 -11.95 14.26
CA TYR A 46 2.39 -12.04 12.91
C TYR A 46 3.90 -11.79 12.97
N PRO A 47 4.71 -12.76 13.46
CA PRO A 47 6.11 -12.52 13.84
C PRO A 47 7.04 -12.17 12.66
N ARG A 48 6.63 -12.47 11.42
CA ARG A 48 7.34 -12.08 10.20
C ARG A 48 6.88 -10.75 9.60
N VAL A 49 5.90 -10.06 10.20
CA VAL A 49 5.60 -8.67 9.81
C VAL A 49 6.69 -7.77 10.38
N LYS A 50 7.46 -7.19 9.48
CA LYS A 50 8.66 -6.40 9.77
C LYS A 50 8.58 -4.97 9.23
N ALA A 51 7.49 -4.63 8.57
CA ALA A 51 7.18 -3.27 8.19
C ALA A 51 5.66 -3.05 8.06
N ILE A 52 5.23 -1.82 8.29
CA ILE A 52 3.86 -1.36 8.07
C ILE A 52 3.89 0.00 7.38
N SER A 53 2.98 0.20 6.43
CA SER A 53 2.87 1.46 5.70
C SER A 53 1.43 1.93 5.62
N TRP A 54 1.11 3.02 6.32
CA TRP A 54 -0.24 3.56 6.30
C TRP A 54 -0.54 4.19 4.94
N TRP A 55 -1.71 3.89 4.36
CA TRP A 55 -2.20 4.58 3.17
C TRP A 55 -2.84 5.92 3.58
N HIS A 56 -2.04 6.99 3.63
CA HIS A 56 -2.55 8.31 4.04
C HIS A 56 -3.06 9.05 2.82
N GLU A 57 -4.30 8.79 2.42
CA GLU A 57 -4.94 9.48 1.30
C GLU A 57 -6.40 9.79 1.59
N ASN A 58 -6.97 10.77 0.91
CA ASN A 58 -8.41 11.07 0.97
C ASN A 58 -8.97 11.38 -0.42
N PHE A 59 -8.53 10.63 -1.44
CA PHE A 59 -9.15 10.69 -2.74
C PHE A 59 -10.62 10.22 -2.60
N ASP A 60 -11.52 10.85 -3.35
CA ASP A 60 -12.97 10.55 -3.35
C ASP A 60 -13.73 10.62 -2.01
N ASN A 61 -13.15 11.26 -0.98
CA ASN A 61 -13.69 11.33 0.38
C ASN A 61 -13.75 9.94 1.07
N SER A 62 -12.75 9.10 0.81
CA SER A 62 -12.59 7.78 1.46
C SER A 62 -12.28 7.86 2.96
N GLU A 63 -11.90 9.04 3.48
CA GLU A 63 -11.55 9.29 4.88
C GLU A 63 -10.44 8.36 5.42
N LEU A 64 -9.49 7.93 4.57
CA LEU A 64 -8.41 7.00 4.97
C LEU A 64 -7.27 7.68 5.73
N ARG A 65 -7.08 9.00 5.59
CA ARG A 65 -6.06 9.77 6.32
C ARG A 65 -6.11 9.57 7.84
N ILE A 66 -4.96 9.54 8.51
CA ILE A 66 -4.89 9.40 9.97
C ILE A 66 -5.55 10.55 10.73
N ASP A 67 -5.74 11.70 10.09
CA ASP A 67 -6.34 12.92 10.64
C ASP A 67 -7.79 13.16 10.20
N SER A 68 -8.50 12.13 9.72
CA SER A 68 -9.95 12.17 9.42
C SER A 68 -10.80 12.53 10.65
N SER A 69 -10.36 12.15 11.84
CA SER A 69 -10.94 12.58 13.13
C SER A 69 -9.87 12.73 14.23
N PRO A 70 -10.13 13.55 15.28
CA PRO A 70 -9.24 13.63 16.44
C PRO A 70 -8.98 12.28 17.11
N GLU A 71 -9.97 11.41 17.15
CA GLU A 71 -9.92 10.07 17.74
C GLU A 71 -8.99 9.15 16.93
N SER A 72 -9.14 9.12 15.60
CA SER A 72 -8.28 8.34 14.70
C SER A 72 -6.82 8.79 14.78
N LEU A 73 -6.57 10.10 14.81
CA LEU A 73 -5.22 10.65 14.96
C LEU A 73 -4.60 10.27 16.31
N ALA A 74 -5.37 10.35 17.39
CA ALA A 74 -4.92 9.97 18.72
C ALA A 74 -4.61 8.46 18.82
N ALA A 75 -5.44 7.61 18.22
CA ALA A 75 -5.23 6.17 18.16
C ALA A 75 -3.95 5.81 17.39
N TYR A 76 -3.74 6.44 16.21
CA TYR A 76 -2.56 6.21 15.40
C TYR A 76 -1.28 6.64 16.11
N LYS A 77 -1.25 7.86 16.67
CA LYS A 77 -0.13 8.37 17.47
C LYS A 77 0.23 7.44 18.62
N LYS A 78 -0.79 6.97 19.35
CA LYS A 78 -0.62 6.04 20.47
C LYS A 78 0.00 4.72 20.00
N GLY A 79 -0.50 4.15 18.91
CA GLY A 79 0.04 2.92 18.33
C GLY A 79 1.51 3.05 17.93
N ILE A 80 1.82 4.06 17.12
CA ILE A 80 3.17 4.23 16.57
C ILE A 80 4.20 4.73 17.59
N SER A 81 3.76 5.29 18.72
CA SER A 81 4.67 5.73 19.80
C SER A 81 5.47 4.58 20.45
N SER A 82 5.06 3.33 20.25
CA SER A 82 5.82 2.16 20.71
C SER A 82 7.23 2.11 20.11
N LEU A 83 8.21 1.71 20.92
CA LEU A 83 9.60 1.53 20.48
C LEU A 83 9.76 0.37 19.49
N LYS A 84 8.76 -0.51 19.37
CA LYS A 84 8.74 -1.58 18.37
C LYS A 84 8.74 -1.02 16.94
N TYR A 85 8.22 0.18 16.74
CA TYR A 85 8.19 0.82 15.43
C TYR A 85 9.43 1.68 15.25
N ILE A 86 10.30 1.30 14.33
CA ILE A 86 11.57 1.99 14.04
C ILE A 86 11.48 2.74 12.71
N THR A 87 12.28 3.80 12.57
CA THR A 87 12.20 4.75 11.45
C THR A 87 13.50 4.85 10.66
N ALA A 88 14.57 4.23 11.16
CA ALA A 88 15.88 4.22 10.52
C ALA A 88 16.13 2.84 9.91
N PRO A 89 15.96 2.67 8.59
CA PRO A 89 16.27 1.41 7.92
C PRO A 89 17.76 1.11 7.93
N GLU A 90 18.10 -0.16 8.15
CA GLU A 90 19.45 -0.67 8.02
C GLU A 90 19.60 -1.34 6.65
N PHE A 91 20.78 -1.20 6.04
CA PHE A 91 21.09 -1.81 4.75
C PHE A 91 22.34 -2.68 4.86
N ILE A 92 22.21 -3.96 4.48
CA ILE A 92 23.31 -4.92 4.43
C ILE A 92 23.54 -5.26 2.96
N SER A 93 24.75 -5.00 2.47
CA SER A 93 25.08 -5.15 1.04
C SER A 93 24.08 -4.42 0.13
N ASN A 94 23.70 -3.20 0.51
CA ASN A 94 22.73 -2.33 -0.16
C ASN A 94 21.27 -2.85 -0.24
N LYS A 95 20.93 -3.91 0.50
CA LYS A 95 19.57 -4.45 0.63
C LYS A 95 18.98 -4.10 1.99
N LEU A 96 17.69 -3.77 2.03
CA LEU A 96 16.96 -3.51 3.27
C LEU A 96 17.06 -4.72 4.20
N ALA A 97 17.64 -4.50 5.37
CA ALA A 97 17.82 -5.55 6.37
C ALA A 97 16.51 -5.87 7.06
N GLU A 98 16.29 -7.15 7.36
CA GLU A 98 15.21 -7.59 8.23
C GLU A 98 15.51 -7.18 9.69
N PRO A 99 14.68 -6.37 10.36
CA PRO A 99 14.83 -6.09 11.78
C PRO A 99 14.54 -7.35 12.61
N ALA A 100 15.34 -7.59 13.64
CA ALA A 100 15.23 -8.81 14.46
C ALA A 100 13.85 -8.93 15.14
N THR A 101 13.43 -7.88 15.85
CA THR A 101 12.17 -7.85 16.62
C THR A 101 11.27 -6.66 16.29
N ASP A 102 11.83 -5.64 15.62
CA ASP A 102 11.17 -4.37 15.37
C ASP A 102 10.41 -4.39 14.04
N ILE A 103 9.64 -3.33 13.80
CA ILE A 103 8.82 -3.13 12.60
C ILE A 103 9.16 -1.75 12.03
N TYR A 104 9.50 -1.66 10.75
CA TYR A 104 9.64 -0.36 10.09
C TYR A 104 8.29 0.35 10.01
N HIS A 105 8.26 1.60 10.46
CA HIS A 105 7.13 2.51 10.26
C HIS A 105 7.31 3.27 8.96
N SER A 106 6.37 3.16 8.04
CA SER A 106 6.36 3.89 6.77
C SER A 106 4.97 4.42 6.42
N ALA A 107 4.86 5.15 5.31
CA ALA A 107 3.56 5.60 4.80
C ALA A 107 3.59 5.89 3.29
N PHE A 108 2.41 5.87 2.66
CA PHE A 108 2.12 6.80 1.56
C PHE A 108 1.75 8.15 2.18
N PRO A 109 2.51 9.23 2.01
CA PRO A 109 2.26 10.48 2.73
C PRO A 109 1.34 11.45 1.98
N ASP A 110 0.37 10.96 1.20
CA ASP A 110 -0.51 11.78 0.34
C ASP A 110 0.28 12.59 -0.68
N PHE A 111 1.09 11.97 -1.54
CA PHE A 111 1.74 12.71 -2.63
C PHE A 111 0.72 13.34 -3.60
N GLY A 112 -0.49 12.76 -3.64
CA GLY A 112 -1.65 13.29 -4.34
C GLY A 112 -1.65 13.01 -5.84
N GLY A 113 -2.76 13.35 -6.49
CA GLY A 113 -2.94 13.20 -7.93
C GLY A 113 -2.85 11.73 -8.33
N THR A 114 -1.83 11.40 -9.11
CA THR A 114 -1.56 10.07 -9.66
C THR A 114 -0.53 9.30 -8.84
N GLU A 115 -0.42 9.64 -7.55
CA GLU A 115 0.53 9.13 -6.55
C GLU A 115 2.01 9.43 -6.87
N ASP A 116 2.28 10.33 -7.81
CA ASP A 116 3.61 10.62 -8.36
C ASP A 116 4.03 12.10 -8.19
N MET A 117 3.19 12.92 -7.56
CA MET A 117 3.49 14.34 -7.23
C MET A 117 4.36 14.46 -5.96
N VAL A 118 5.53 13.82 -5.98
CA VAL A 118 6.42 13.71 -4.82
C VAL A 118 6.95 15.07 -4.36
N THR A 119 6.78 15.36 -3.06
CA THR A 119 7.38 16.54 -2.41
C THR A 119 7.88 16.22 -1.01
N SER A 120 8.98 16.85 -0.58
CA SER A 120 9.47 16.71 0.79
C SER A 120 8.50 17.27 1.84
N GLN A 121 7.60 18.19 1.44
CA GLN A 121 6.64 18.79 2.35
C GLN A 121 5.57 17.78 2.78
N LYS A 122 5.07 16.95 1.85
CA LYS A 122 4.08 15.90 2.15
C LYS A 122 4.62 14.88 3.16
N ILE A 123 5.89 14.48 3.02
CA ILE A 123 6.59 13.64 4.00
C ILE A 123 6.60 14.32 5.38
N LYS A 124 7.11 15.55 5.46
CA LYS A 124 7.19 16.30 6.73
C LYS A 124 5.82 16.56 7.37
N ASP A 125 4.79 16.81 6.57
CA ASP A 125 3.43 17.02 7.05
C ASP A 125 2.88 15.73 7.67
N PHE A 126 3.08 14.58 7.02
CA PHE A 126 2.72 13.29 7.59
C PHE A 126 3.47 13.00 8.89
N GLU A 127 4.80 13.19 8.93
CA GLU A 127 5.61 12.93 10.12
C GLU A 127 5.23 13.86 11.28
N LEU A 128 4.94 15.14 11.01
CA LEU A 128 4.44 16.10 12.00
C LEU A 128 3.07 15.68 12.54
N LEU A 129 2.18 15.21 11.66
CA LEU A 129 0.87 14.69 12.05
C LEU A 129 1.02 13.43 12.87
N ALA A 130 1.83 12.45 12.46
CA ALA A 130 2.06 11.20 13.17
C ALA A 130 2.86 11.38 14.47
N GLY A 131 3.64 12.47 14.58
CA GLY A 131 4.56 12.70 15.69
C GLY A 131 5.77 11.73 15.68
N LYS A 132 6.07 11.13 14.52
CA LYS A 132 7.13 10.15 14.33
C LYS A 132 7.51 10.06 12.84
N ASP A 133 8.81 9.95 12.59
CA ASP A 133 9.37 9.87 11.24
C ASP A 133 8.97 8.56 10.52
N ILE A 134 9.13 8.51 9.20
CA ILE A 134 8.92 7.30 8.39
C ILE A 134 10.23 6.77 7.79
N ALA A 135 10.37 5.44 7.78
CA ALA A 135 11.51 4.72 7.20
C ALA A 135 11.54 4.85 5.68
N TRP A 136 10.38 4.74 5.03
CA TRP A 136 10.23 4.98 3.61
C TRP A 136 8.92 5.68 3.27
N ALA A 137 8.91 6.29 2.10
CA ALA A 137 7.72 6.79 1.44
C ALA A 137 7.64 6.14 0.05
N TYR A 138 6.55 5.44 -0.24
CA TYR A 138 6.34 4.94 -1.59
C TYR A 138 5.57 5.92 -2.47
N PHE A 139 5.78 5.82 -3.77
CA PHE A 139 5.13 6.61 -4.82
C PHE A 139 5.05 5.79 -6.10
N SER A 140 4.14 6.17 -7.01
CA SER A 140 3.96 5.46 -8.28
C SER A 140 4.89 5.99 -9.36
N ASN A 141 5.57 5.09 -10.06
CA ASN A 141 6.24 5.36 -11.32
C ASN A 141 5.36 4.83 -12.45
N ASN A 142 4.36 5.64 -12.79
CA ASN A 142 3.47 5.41 -13.93
C ASN A 142 4.23 5.54 -15.24
N TRP A 143 4.15 4.53 -16.11
CA TRP A 143 4.91 4.52 -17.36
C TRP A 143 4.32 5.45 -18.43
N TYR A 144 3.00 5.64 -18.49
CA TYR A 144 2.34 6.48 -19.48
C TYR A 144 2.86 6.19 -20.91
N ASP A 145 3.55 7.13 -21.54
CA ASP A 145 4.16 6.95 -22.86
C ASP A 145 5.64 6.50 -22.82
N VAL A 146 6.32 6.61 -21.66
CA VAL A 146 7.78 6.40 -21.54
C VAL A 146 8.16 5.75 -20.20
N ILE A 147 8.90 4.64 -20.28
CA ILE A 147 9.55 4.04 -19.12
C ILE A 147 10.80 4.86 -18.77
N GLN A 148 10.76 5.56 -17.63
CA GLN A 148 11.86 6.41 -17.18
C GLN A 148 12.05 6.28 -15.66
N PHE A 149 13.32 6.20 -15.24
CA PHE A 149 13.67 6.23 -13.83
C PHE A 149 13.29 7.58 -13.19
N PRO A 150 12.54 7.59 -12.08
CA PRO A 150 11.99 8.81 -11.49
C PRO A 150 13.02 9.54 -10.61
N THR A 151 14.13 9.99 -11.20
CA THR A 151 15.27 10.60 -10.50
C THR A 151 14.87 11.71 -9.53
N ASP A 152 14.00 12.63 -9.96
CA ASP A 152 13.62 13.79 -9.14
C ASP A 152 12.83 13.38 -7.90
N ALA A 153 11.89 12.43 -8.04
CA ALA A 153 11.11 11.90 -6.92
C ALA A 153 12.01 11.13 -5.93
N VAL A 154 12.88 10.26 -6.46
CA VAL A 154 13.84 9.46 -5.68
C VAL A 154 14.77 10.37 -4.87
N ASN A 155 15.36 11.39 -5.50
CA ASN A 155 16.23 12.34 -4.80
C ASN A 155 15.44 13.19 -3.81
N THR A 156 14.22 13.62 -4.13
CA THR A 156 13.38 14.41 -3.22
C THR A 156 13.06 13.67 -1.93
N ILE A 157 12.77 12.37 -2.01
CA ILE A 157 12.51 11.54 -0.83
C ILE A 157 13.81 11.29 -0.06
N HIS A 158 14.90 10.96 -0.77
CA HIS A 158 16.21 10.73 -0.14
C HIS A 158 16.74 11.97 0.60
N ASP A 159 16.69 13.14 -0.03
CA ASP A 159 17.13 14.42 0.55
C ASP A 159 16.27 14.86 1.74
N ALA A 160 15.05 14.32 1.86
CA ALA A 160 14.20 14.50 3.03
C ALA A 160 14.61 13.60 4.22
N GLY A 161 15.55 12.66 4.02
CA GLY A 161 16.00 11.71 5.05
C GLY A 161 15.21 10.40 5.07
N THR A 162 14.37 10.16 4.07
CA THR A 162 13.48 8.99 3.96
C THR A 162 13.94 8.09 2.81
N VAL A 163 13.69 6.78 2.88
CA VAL A 163 14.02 5.87 1.77
C VAL A 163 12.93 5.95 0.69
N PRO A 164 13.28 6.11 -0.60
CA PRO A 164 12.30 6.07 -1.68
C PRO A 164 11.89 4.62 -1.97
N PHE A 165 10.58 4.40 -2.07
CA PHE A 165 9.99 3.16 -2.51
C PHE A 165 9.23 3.38 -3.82
N ILE A 166 9.65 2.75 -4.90
CA ILE A 166 9.09 2.94 -6.24
C ILE A 166 8.10 1.82 -6.55
N ARG A 167 6.86 2.17 -6.88
CA ARG A 167 5.89 1.23 -7.48
C ARG A 167 6.00 1.32 -9.00
N LEU A 168 6.51 0.28 -9.65
CA LEU A 168 6.53 0.23 -11.11
C LEU A 168 5.13 -0.14 -11.62
N MET A 169 4.46 0.84 -12.22
CA MET A 169 3.07 0.74 -12.67
C MET A 169 3.03 0.68 -14.20
N PRO A 170 3.03 -0.52 -14.82
CA PRO A 170 3.04 -0.69 -16.28
C PRO A 170 1.66 -0.37 -16.88
N ARG A 171 1.31 0.92 -16.90
CA ARG A 171 0.04 1.44 -17.42
C ARG A 171 0.26 2.69 -18.27
N THR A 172 -0.53 2.80 -19.33
CA THR A 172 -0.61 3.94 -20.24
C THR A 172 -1.51 5.05 -19.69
N ASN A 173 -2.54 4.66 -18.92
CA ASN A 173 -3.51 5.56 -18.29
C ASN A 173 -4.06 4.91 -17.01
N PHE A 174 -5.15 5.46 -16.46
CA PHE A 174 -5.81 4.99 -15.23
C PHE A 174 -7.07 4.15 -15.53
N ASP A 175 -7.24 3.67 -16.76
CA ASP A 175 -8.38 2.82 -17.07
C ASP A 175 -8.22 1.49 -16.31
N GLU A 176 -9.25 1.16 -15.53
CA GLU A 176 -9.32 -0.08 -14.75
C GLU A 176 -10.13 -1.16 -15.46
N GLY A 177 -9.96 -2.40 -15.00
CA GLY A 177 -10.83 -3.50 -15.39
C GLY A 177 -10.54 -4.08 -16.78
N GLY A 178 -9.35 -3.82 -17.34
CA GLY A 178 -8.94 -4.32 -18.66
C GLY A 178 -7.42 -4.35 -18.86
N PRO A 179 -6.94 -5.00 -19.94
CA PRO A 179 -5.52 -5.03 -20.28
C PRO A 179 -5.03 -3.66 -20.75
N ASP A 180 -3.76 -3.34 -20.47
CA ASP A 180 -3.11 -2.17 -21.04
C ASP A 180 -2.80 -2.41 -22.54
N PRO A 181 -3.07 -1.46 -23.43
CA PRO A 181 -2.81 -1.62 -24.86
C PRO A 181 -1.30 -1.67 -25.20
N ASN A 182 -0.47 -1.04 -24.37
CA ASN A 182 0.97 -0.93 -24.60
C ASN A 182 1.73 -1.92 -23.73
N TYR A 183 1.58 -1.90 -22.42
CA TYR A 183 2.44 -2.63 -21.47
C TYR A 183 1.85 -3.96 -20.99
N SER A 184 1.46 -4.83 -21.93
CA SER A 184 1.11 -6.20 -21.56
C SER A 184 2.32 -6.97 -21.03
N MET A 185 2.09 -7.92 -20.11
CA MET A 185 3.18 -8.73 -19.54
C MET A 185 3.97 -9.46 -20.64
N GLN A 186 3.27 -9.95 -21.68
CA GLN A 186 3.91 -10.59 -22.83
C GLN A 186 4.88 -9.66 -23.57
N LYS A 187 4.53 -8.39 -23.79
CA LYS A 187 5.43 -7.45 -24.48
C LYS A 187 6.67 -7.11 -23.65
N ILE A 188 6.55 -7.10 -22.32
CA ILE A 188 7.69 -6.97 -21.41
C ILE A 188 8.59 -8.20 -21.55
N ILE A 189 8.02 -9.41 -21.49
CA ILE A 189 8.75 -10.68 -21.67
C ILE A 189 9.45 -10.76 -23.03
N ASP A 190 8.78 -10.31 -24.10
CA ASP A 190 9.31 -10.35 -25.47
C ASP A 190 10.46 -9.35 -25.70
N GLY A 191 10.77 -8.53 -24.70
CA GLY A 191 11.88 -7.58 -24.71
C GLY A 191 11.58 -6.26 -25.42
N ASN A 192 10.30 -5.95 -25.67
CA ASN A 192 9.91 -4.74 -26.41
C ASN A 192 10.29 -3.44 -25.68
N TYR A 193 10.61 -3.54 -24.39
CA TYR A 193 10.93 -2.44 -23.51
C TYR A 193 12.35 -2.50 -22.94
N ASP A 194 13.17 -3.46 -23.38
CA ASP A 194 14.48 -3.74 -22.78
C ASP A 194 15.44 -2.57 -22.85
N GLU A 195 15.42 -1.79 -23.93
CA GLU A 195 16.26 -0.59 -24.05
C GLU A 195 15.89 0.44 -22.97
N ALA A 196 14.60 0.70 -22.77
CA ALA A 196 14.12 1.66 -21.78
C ALA A 196 14.30 1.13 -20.34
N LEU A 197 14.05 -0.16 -20.10
CA LEU A 197 14.29 -0.82 -18.81
C LEU A 197 15.79 -0.89 -18.48
N THR A 198 16.65 -1.08 -19.47
CA THR A 198 18.11 -1.00 -19.31
C THR A 198 18.52 0.40 -18.87
N GLN A 199 17.99 1.44 -19.53
CA GLN A 199 18.28 2.82 -19.12
C GLN A 199 17.72 3.14 -17.73
N TRP A 200 16.55 2.60 -17.38
CA TRP A 200 15.98 2.68 -16.05
C TRP A 200 16.91 2.06 -15.00
N ALA A 201 17.42 0.84 -15.27
CA ALA A 201 18.33 0.12 -14.41
C ALA A 201 19.68 0.83 -14.22
N ILE A 202 20.28 1.34 -15.31
CA ILE A 202 21.52 2.13 -15.24
C ILE A 202 21.32 3.36 -14.36
N ASN A 203 20.19 4.05 -14.49
CA ASN A 203 19.89 5.21 -13.65
C ASN A 203 19.70 4.80 -12.18
N ALA A 204 18.99 3.70 -11.92
CA ALA A 204 18.81 3.14 -10.58
C ALA A 204 20.15 2.77 -9.92
N ALA A 205 21.09 2.18 -10.66
CA ALA A 205 22.43 1.87 -10.15
C ALA A 205 23.25 3.14 -9.83
N ASN A 206 23.09 4.20 -10.64
CA ASN A 206 23.89 5.42 -10.54
C ASN A 206 23.46 6.40 -9.44
N ILE A 207 22.29 6.24 -8.82
CA ILE A 207 21.86 7.14 -7.72
C ILE A 207 22.76 7.04 -6.48
N GLY A 208 23.45 5.91 -6.28
CA GLY A 208 24.46 5.76 -5.24
C GLY A 208 23.94 5.53 -3.82
N PHE A 209 22.63 5.27 -3.64
CA PHE A 209 22.02 4.89 -2.38
C PHE A 209 20.96 3.78 -2.55
N PRO A 210 20.62 3.03 -1.48
CA PRO A 210 19.60 1.99 -1.54
C PRO A 210 18.20 2.52 -1.81
N ILE A 211 17.41 1.76 -2.57
CA ILE A 211 16.00 2.04 -2.87
C ILE A 211 15.16 0.77 -2.73
N LEU A 212 13.86 0.95 -2.51
CA LEU A 212 12.89 -0.15 -2.47
C LEU A 212 12.06 -0.10 -3.75
N VAL A 213 11.74 -1.25 -4.32
CA VAL A 213 10.98 -1.32 -5.59
C VAL A 213 10.03 -2.50 -5.57
N GLU A 214 8.84 -2.28 -6.10
CA GLU A 214 7.92 -3.36 -6.51
C GLU A 214 7.51 -3.19 -7.97
N PHE A 215 7.00 -4.26 -8.56
CA PHE A 215 6.42 -4.27 -9.89
C PHE A 215 5.02 -4.84 -9.85
N GLY A 216 4.06 -4.09 -10.39
CA GLY A 216 2.66 -4.49 -10.52
C GLY A 216 2.02 -4.83 -9.17
N THR A 217 1.67 -3.77 -8.44
CA THR A 217 0.97 -3.83 -7.16
C THR A 217 -0.25 -4.75 -7.18
N GLU A 218 -0.52 -5.44 -6.08
CA GLU A 218 -1.75 -6.22 -5.87
C GLU A 218 -2.04 -7.15 -7.04
N VAL A 219 -1.02 -7.93 -7.42
CA VAL A 219 -1.04 -8.69 -8.67
C VAL A 219 -2.22 -9.67 -8.78
N ASN A 220 -2.68 -10.19 -7.64
CA ASN A 220 -3.81 -11.10 -7.53
C ASN A 220 -5.18 -10.39 -7.52
N GLY A 221 -5.25 -9.09 -7.79
CA GLY A 221 -6.49 -8.34 -8.01
C GLY A 221 -7.06 -8.49 -9.43
N ASN A 222 -8.13 -7.74 -9.73
CA ASN A 222 -8.75 -7.68 -11.06
C ASN A 222 -9.07 -6.24 -11.52
N TRP A 223 -8.39 -5.25 -10.96
CA TRP A 223 -8.59 -3.83 -11.26
C TRP A 223 -7.47 -3.27 -12.14
N PHE A 224 -6.25 -3.79 -12.03
CA PHE A 224 -5.08 -3.30 -12.75
C PHE A 224 -4.75 -4.10 -14.03
N PRO A 225 -4.19 -3.45 -15.05
CA PRO A 225 -3.92 -4.09 -16.34
C PRO A 225 -2.86 -5.20 -16.31
N TRP A 226 -2.01 -5.23 -15.28
CA TRP A 226 -1.02 -6.29 -15.08
C TRP A 226 -1.57 -7.53 -14.36
N ASN A 227 -2.80 -7.47 -13.83
CA ASN A 227 -3.40 -8.60 -13.16
C ASN A 227 -3.55 -9.81 -14.08
N GLY A 228 -3.46 -11.01 -13.52
CA GLY A 228 -3.45 -12.25 -14.28
C GLY A 228 -4.69 -12.43 -15.16
N GLN A 229 -5.85 -11.93 -14.71
CA GLN A 229 -7.12 -11.96 -15.48
C GLN A 229 -6.95 -11.36 -16.90
N TYR A 230 -6.20 -10.27 -17.02
CA TYR A 230 -6.02 -9.55 -18.28
C TYR A 230 -4.82 -10.01 -19.09
N ASN A 231 -4.01 -10.91 -18.53
CA ASN A 231 -2.80 -11.42 -19.15
C ASN A 231 -2.89 -12.92 -19.45
N GLY A 232 -4.09 -13.50 -19.54
CA GLY A 232 -4.31 -14.90 -19.91
C GLY A 232 -5.15 -15.70 -18.92
N GLY A 233 -5.37 -15.17 -17.72
CA GLY A 233 -6.17 -15.81 -16.67
C GLY A 233 -5.71 -17.24 -16.42
N GLY A 234 -6.67 -18.18 -16.37
CA GLY A 234 -6.44 -19.60 -16.17
C GLY A 234 -6.21 -20.43 -17.44
N GLU A 235 -5.99 -19.81 -18.60
CA GLU A 235 -5.50 -20.54 -19.78
C GLU A 235 -4.14 -21.21 -19.45
N THR A 236 -3.78 -22.30 -20.10
CA THR A 236 -2.55 -23.08 -19.78
C THR A 236 -1.80 -23.53 -21.02
N ASN A 237 -2.10 -22.94 -22.18
CA ASN A 237 -1.61 -23.43 -23.46
C ASN A 237 -1.21 -22.31 -24.42
N ASN A 238 -1.22 -21.06 -23.98
CA ASN A 238 -0.82 -19.92 -24.80
C ASN A 238 0.50 -19.30 -24.32
N TYR A 239 1.07 -19.76 -23.20
CA TYR A 239 2.37 -19.31 -22.71
C TYR A 239 3.03 -20.37 -21.81
N GLY A 240 4.38 -20.30 -21.73
CA GLY A 240 5.17 -20.96 -20.69
C GLY A 240 4.91 -22.46 -20.45
N ASP A 241 4.79 -22.82 -19.18
CA ASP A 241 4.60 -24.20 -18.72
C ASP A 241 3.11 -24.59 -18.80
N PRO A 242 2.75 -25.65 -19.55
CA PRO A 242 1.35 -26.02 -19.73
C PRO A 242 0.67 -26.58 -18.47
N SER A 243 1.39 -26.68 -17.35
CA SER A 243 0.83 -27.01 -16.04
C SER A 243 0.51 -25.78 -15.17
N LEU A 244 0.89 -24.58 -15.62
CA LEU A 244 0.68 -23.33 -14.92
C LEU A 244 -0.32 -22.44 -15.67
N PRO A 245 -1.07 -21.59 -14.95
CA PRO A 245 -1.95 -20.63 -15.58
C PRO A 245 -1.16 -19.49 -16.25
N ASP A 246 -1.42 -19.25 -17.53
CA ASP A 246 -0.75 -18.30 -18.42
C ASP A 246 -0.72 -16.88 -17.82
N GLY A 247 -1.81 -16.42 -17.20
CA GLY A 247 -1.91 -15.09 -16.63
C GLY A 247 -0.88 -14.82 -15.53
N PRO A 248 -0.94 -15.56 -14.41
CA PRO A 248 0.06 -15.49 -13.36
C PRO A 248 1.48 -15.79 -13.84
N GLU A 249 1.63 -16.75 -14.75
CA GLU A 249 2.95 -17.11 -15.27
C GLU A 249 3.60 -15.96 -16.05
N ARG A 250 2.83 -15.28 -16.91
CA ARG A 250 3.33 -14.11 -17.64
C ARG A 250 3.73 -12.97 -16.70
N PHE A 251 2.97 -12.73 -15.63
CA PHE A 251 3.39 -11.74 -14.63
C PHE A 251 4.70 -12.14 -13.96
N ARG A 252 4.79 -13.38 -13.47
CA ARG A 252 5.99 -13.93 -12.82
C ARG A 252 7.22 -13.73 -13.69
N ASP A 253 7.12 -14.08 -14.97
CA ASP A 253 8.25 -14.05 -15.88
C ASP A 253 8.58 -12.63 -16.37
N ALA A 254 7.58 -11.74 -16.50
CA ALA A 254 7.82 -10.31 -16.71
C ALA A 254 8.57 -9.68 -15.53
N TYR A 255 8.19 -10.01 -14.29
CA TYR A 255 8.88 -9.49 -13.10
C TYR A 255 10.32 -10.00 -13.03
N ARG A 256 10.54 -11.31 -13.27
CA ARG A 256 11.89 -11.87 -13.38
C ARG A 256 12.72 -11.19 -14.45
N HIS A 257 12.14 -10.90 -15.61
CA HIS A 257 12.82 -10.22 -16.72
C HIS A 257 13.30 -8.81 -16.33
N ILE A 258 12.44 -8.01 -15.70
CA ILE A 258 12.81 -6.67 -15.19
C ILE A 258 13.93 -6.75 -14.16
N ILE A 259 13.85 -7.69 -13.20
CA ILE A 259 14.88 -7.87 -12.17
C ILE A 259 16.20 -8.32 -12.80
N ASN A 260 16.17 -9.24 -13.78
CA ASN A 260 17.37 -9.67 -14.50
C ASN A 260 18.04 -8.49 -15.22
N ILE A 261 17.28 -7.65 -15.93
CA ILE A 261 17.82 -6.43 -16.56
C ILE A 261 18.48 -5.52 -15.51
N CYS A 262 17.83 -5.34 -14.35
CA CYS A 262 18.40 -4.53 -13.27
C CYS A 262 19.72 -5.10 -12.75
N ASN A 263 19.78 -6.41 -12.49
CA ASN A 263 20.97 -7.09 -12.01
C ASN A 263 22.11 -7.06 -13.04
N ASP A 264 21.81 -7.32 -14.32
CA ASP A 264 22.78 -7.31 -15.41
C ASP A 264 23.39 -5.92 -15.64
N ASN A 265 22.70 -4.87 -15.21
CA ASN A 265 23.16 -3.47 -15.26
C ASN A 265 23.68 -2.94 -13.92
N GLY A 266 23.90 -3.81 -12.93
CA GLY A 266 24.57 -3.47 -11.67
C GLY A 266 23.70 -2.71 -10.67
N ALA A 267 22.37 -2.71 -10.82
CA ALA A 267 21.44 -2.09 -9.88
C ALA A 267 21.24 -2.95 -8.61
N GLU A 268 22.33 -3.31 -7.95
CA GLU A 268 22.34 -4.15 -6.73
C GLU A 268 21.80 -3.42 -5.49
N ASN A 269 21.57 -2.11 -5.59
CA ASN A 269 21.03 -1.23 -4.56
C ASN A 269 19.49 -1.28 -4.43
N ILE A 270 18.81 -2.09 -5.23
CA ILE A 270 17.35 -2.25 -5.19
C ILE A 270 16.96 -3.36 -4.23
N THR A 271 16.06 -3.13 -3.29
CA THR A 271 15.35 -4.20 -2.56
C THR A 271 14.01 -4.48 -3.25
N TRP A 272 13.76 -5.72 -3.66
CA TRP A 272 12.56 -6.09 -4.43
C TRP A 272 11.44 -6.66 -3.56
N PHE A 273 10.23 -6.12 -3.72
CA PHE A 273 9.02 -6.53 -3.02
C PHE A 273 8.04 -7.26 -3.95
N PHE A 274 7.45 -8.36 -3.50
CA PHE A 274 6.32 -9.01 -4.19
C PHE A 274 5.03 -8.69 -3.46
N HIS A 275 4.13 -7.94 -4.10
CA HIS A 275 2.99 -7.31 -3.44
C HIS A 275 1.65 -7.91 -3.91
N ILE A 276 0.89 -8.44 -2.96
CA ILE A 276 -0.46 -8.99 -3.15
C ILE A 276 -1.51 -8.16 -2.41
N ASP A 277 -2.77 -8.23 -2.83
CA ASP A 277 -3.91 -7.82 -2.01
C ASP A 277 -4.37 -8.98 -1.11
N ALA A 278 -4.80 -8.67 0.11
CA ALA A 278 -5.24 -9.69 1.08
C ALA A 278 -6.49 -10.46 0.63
N TYR A 279 -7.39 -9.81 -0.14
CA TYR A 279 -8.60 -10.41 -0.66
C TYR A 279 -8.37 -11.01 -2.04
N GLY A 280 -7.75 -10.23 -2.93
CA GLY A 280 -7.58 -10.53 -4.34
C GLY A 280 -8.90 -10.61 -5.11
N GLY A 281 -8.80 -10.86 -6.40
CA GLY A 281 -9.92 -11.12 -7.28
C GLY A 281 -9.44 -11.55 -8.67
N PRO A 282 -10.13 -12.45 -9.38
CA PRO A 282 -11.31 -13.21 -8.95
C PRO A 282 -10.95 -14.38 -8.01
N ASP A 283 -11.96 -14.91 -7.31
CA ASP A 283 -11.86 -16.15 -6.51
C ASP A 283 -11.87 -17.37 -7.43
N GLU A 284 -10.74 -17.62 -8.06
CA GLU A 284 -10.52 -18.70 -9.02
C GLU A 284 -9.21 -19.42 -8.71
N ASN A 285 -9.16 -20.74 -8.90
CA ASN A 285 -7.98 -21.55 -8.57
C ASN A 285 -6.69 -21.10 -9.28
N TRP A 286 -6.80 -20.52 -10.49
CA TRP A 286 -5.64 -20.02 -11.21
C TRP A 286 -5.04 -18.77 -10.55
N ASN A 287 -5.83 -18.01 -9.79
CA ASN A 287 -5.44 -16.73 -9.20
C ASN A 287 -4.72 -16.87 -7.84
N ASN A 288 -4.30 -18.07 -7.46
CA ASN A 288 -3.54 -18.25 -6.23
C ASN A 288 -2.16 -17.57 -6.30
N ILE A 289 -1.74 -16.97 -5.18
CA ILE A 289 -0.51 -16.15 -5.09
C ILE A 289 0.77 -16.93 -5.44
N GLU A 290 0.81 -18.25 -5.22
CA GLU A 290 1.96 -19.08 -5.59
C GLU A 290 2.25 -19.10 -7.08
N ASN A 291 1.22 -18.91 -7.93
CA ASN A 291 1.39 -18.93 -9.38
C ASN A 291 2.08 -17.65 -9.90
N TYR A 292 1.97 -16.54 -9.14
CA TYR A 292 2.57 -15.25 -9.48
C TYR A 292 3.99 -15.10 -8.93
N TYR A 293 4.37 -15.88 -7.92
CA TYR A 293 5.58 -15.64 -7.13
C TYR A 293 6.87 -15.83 -7.95
N PRO A 294 7.72 -14.79 -8.10
CA PRO A 294 8.97 -14.91 -8.85
C PRO A 294 10.01 -15.84 -8.21
N GLY A 295 9.88 -16.15 -6.92
CA GLY A 295 10.79 -17.04 -6.18
C GLY A 295 11.81 -16.30 -5.31
N ASP A 296 12.35 -17.01 -4.31
CA ASP A 296 13.26 -16.47 -3.29
C ASP A 296 14.56 -15.84 -3.83
N SER A 297 15.00 -16.22 -5.03
CA SER A 297 16.18 -15.64 -5.67
C SER A 297 15.92 -14.28 -6.32
N TYR A 298 14.65 -13.92 -6.50
CA TYR A 298 14.21 -12.68 -7.13
C TYR A 298 13.67 -11.67 -6.12
N ILE A 299 12.98 -12.18 -5.08
CA ILE A 299 12.26 -11.35 -4.13
C ILE A 299 12.99 -11.28 -2.79
N ASP A 300 13.15 -10.06 -2.27
CA ASP A 300 13.74 -9.79 -0.96
C ASP A 300 12.66 -9.77 0.13
N TRP A 301 11.48 -9.20 -0.16
CA TRP A 301 10.38 -9.02 0.80
C TRP A 301 9.02 -9.39 0.21
N LEU A 302 8.13 -9.95 1.03
CA LEU A 302 6.72 -10.12 0.69
C LEU A 302 5.94 -8.88 1.13
N GLY A 303 5.00 -8.42 0.31
CA GLY A 303 4.14 -7.27 0.54
C GLY A 303 2.67 -7.66 0.53
N VAL A 304 1.86 -7.03 1.37
CA VAL A 304 0.41 -7.22 1.40
C VAL A 304 -0.35 -5.91 1.66
N SER A 305 -1.41 -5.67 0.89
CA SER A 305 -2.44 -4.67 1.18
C SER A 305 -3.49 -5.24 2.14
N VAL A 306 -3.84 -4.49 3.19
CA VAL A 306 -4.76 -4.88 4.26
C VAL A 306 -5.68 -3.72 4.59
N TYR A 307 -6.75 -3.57 3.83
CA TYR A 307 -7.76 -2.55 4.06
C TYR A 307 -8.92 -3.12 4.86
N GLY A 308 -9.35 -2.39 5.90
CA GLY A 308 -10.72 -2.52 6.39
C GLY A 308 -11.71 -1.92 5.38
N PRO A 309 -12.96 -1.62 5.79
CA PRO A 309 -13.86 -0.83 4.96
C PRO A 309 -13.19 0.43 4.42
N GLN A 310 -13.30 0.66 3.11
CA GLN A 310 -12.81 1.84 2.41
C GLN A 310 -13.96 2.77 2.02
N GLU A 311 -15.17 2.22 1.88
CA GLU A 311 -16.37 2.97 1.55
C GLU A 311 -17.52 2.71 2.54
N SER A 312 -18.44 3.68 2.61
CA SER A 312 -19.66 3.55 3.41
C SER A 312 -20.54 2.42 2.87
N GLY A 313 -20.80 1.42 3.71
CA GLY A 313 -21.70 0.30 3.41
C GLY A 313 -20.98 -1.00 3.07
N GLU A 314 -19.64 -0.98 3.04
CA GLU A 314 -18.84 -2.20 3.06
C GLU A 314 -18.95 -2.89 4.43
N ASP A 315 -18.79 -4.21 4.43
CA ASP A 315 -18.85 -5.00 5.65
C ASP A 315 -17.63 -4.72 6.52
N TYR A 316 -17.87 -4.38 7.80
CA TYR A 316 -16.79 -4.16 8.76
C TYR A 316 -15.98 -5.44 8.98
N GLN A 317 -14.66 -5.32 8.83
CA GLN A 317 -13.70 -6.37 9.14
C GLN A 317 -12.53 -5.82 9.95
N GLU A 318 -12.15 -6.54 11.00
CA GLU A 318 -11.00 -6.18 11.81
C GLU A 318 -9.70 -6.50 11.07
N PHE A 319 -8.66 -5.67 11.25
CA PHE A 319 -7.31 -5.90 10.69
C PHE A 319 -6.82 -7.33 10.92
N SER A 320 -7.05 -7.86 12.13
CA SER A 320 -6.58 -9.20 12.49
C SER A 320 -7.37 -10.32 11.83
N GLU A 321 -8.63 -10.10 11.47
CA GLU A 321 -9.43 -11.10 10.75
C GLU A 321 -8.88 -11.26 9.33
N ILE A 322 -8.64 -10.13 8.65
CA ILE A 322 -8.04 -10.09 7.31
C ILE A 322 -6.64 -10.73 7.32
N MET A 323 -5.82 -10.36 8.31
CA MET A 323 -4.47 -10.92 8.44
C MET A 323 -4.47 -12.42 8.79
N ASP A 324 -5.44 -12.92 9.56
CA ASP A 324 -5.55 -14.35 9.87
C ASP A 324 -5.82 -15.20 8.62
N ASP A 325 -6.44 -14.62 7.59
CA ASP A 325 -6.71 -15.29 6.33
C ASP A 325 -5.52 -15.26 5.36
N VAL A 326 -4.83 -14.12 5.23
CA VAL A 326 -3.75 -13.95 4.25
C VAL A 326 -2.37 -14.37 4.78
N TYR A 327 -2.09 -14.15 6.07
CA TYR A 327 -0.75 -14.38 6.63
C TYR A 327 -0.27 -15.84 6.52
N PRO A 328 -1.11 -16.87 6.76
CA PRO A 328 -0.70 -18.27 6.53
C PRO A 328 -0.35 -18.57 5.07
N LYS A 329 -0.98 -17.89 4.09
CA LYS A 329 -0.64 -18.04 2.67
C LYS A 329 0.76 -17.48 2.39
N LEU A 330 1.08 -16.32 2.96
CA LEU A 330 2.42 -15.73 2.91
C LEU A 330 3.47 -16.61 3.61
N GLU A 331 3.11 -17.33 4.69
CA GLU A 331 3.97 -18.32 5.36
C GLU A 331 4.20 -19.57 4.53
N GLY A 332 3.18 -20.03 3.82
CA GLY A 332 3.30 -21.13 2.87
C GLY A 332 4.16 -20.78 1.65
N LEU A 333 4.20 -19.51 1.25
CA LEU A 333 4.87 -19.08 0.03
C LEU A 333 6.40 -19.02 0.15
N SER A 334 6.91 -18.44 1.24
CA SER A 334 8.35 -18.24 1.45
C SER A 334 8.67 -17.89 2.91
N ASN A 335 9.94 -17.96 3.30
CA ASN A 335 10.44 -17.54 4.62
C ASN A 335 10.86 -16.05 4.68
N LYS A 336 10.73 -15.29 3.58
CA LYS A 336 11.09 -13.86 3.54
C LYS A 336 10.29 -13.01 4.55
N PRO A 337 10.81 -11.86 4.99
CA PRO A 337 10.06 -10.92 5.81
C PRO A 337 8.82 -10.39 5.07
N VAL A 338 7.78 -10.06 5.83
CA VAL A 338 6.50 -9.53 5.36
C VAL A 338 6.42 -8.04 5.70
N ALA A 339 5.98 -7.24 4.74
CA ALA A 339 5.58 -5.85 4.91
C ALA A 339 4.07 -5.73 4.66
N VAL A 340 3.34 -5.09 5.56
CA VAL A 340 1.99 -4.58 5.27
C VAL A 340 2.20 -3.27 4.53
N LEU A 341 2.24 -3.33 3.20
CA LEU A 341 2.61 -2.21 2.34
C LEU A 341 1.48 -1.21 2.17
N GLU A 342 0.25 -1.65 2.39
CA GLU A 342 -0.89 -0.76 2.46
C GLU A 342 -1.81 -1.23 3.59
N PHE A 343 -2.20 -0.31 4.46
CA PHE A 343 -3.33 -0.52 5.35
C PHE A 343 -3.97 0.81 5.71
N ALA A 344 -5.29 0.82 5.70
CA ALA A 344 -6.12 1.90 6.18
C ALA A 344 -7.54 1.38 6.40
N VAL A 345 -8.38 2.26 6.96
CA VAL A 345 -9.82 2.04 7.10
C VAL A 345 -10.50 3.41 7.08
N THR A 346 -11.72 3.45 6.54
CA THR A 346 -12.59 4.62 6.54
C THR A 346 -13.20 4.88 7.93
N GLU A 347 -13.92 5.99 8.10
CA GLU A 347 -14.61 6.37 9.35
C GLU A 347 -16.01 5.75 9.50
N PHE A 348 -16.51 5.05 8.47
CA PHE A 348 -17.91 4.62 8.35
C PHE A 348 -18.17 3.17 8.72
#